data_AF-A0A9E6R699-F1
#
_entry.id   AF-A0A9E6R699-F1
#
_cell.length_a   1.000
_cell.length_b   1.000
_cell.length_c   1.000
_cell.angle_alpha   90.00
_cell.angle_beta   90.00
_cell.angle_gamma   90.00
#
_symmetry.space_group_name_H-M   'P 1'
#
loop_
_entity.id
_entity.type
_entity.pdbx_description
1 polymer ?
#
loop_
_entity_poly.entity_id
_entity_poly.type
_entity_poly.pdbx_seq_one_letter_code
_entity_poly.pdbx_strand_id
1 'polypeptide(L)' 'MEDMGKYIGAGLATLGMGGAGIGVGSIFAAYLAGALRNPSAADGQFARLIFGFAVTEALGIFSLLVALLLLFAV' A
#
# COMPACT_ATOMS: atom_id res chain seq x y z
N MET A 1 16.04 -15.98 -24.02
CA MET A 1 16.18 -16.35 -22.59
C MET A 1 16.57 -15.15 -21.73
N GLU A 2 17.21 -14.11 -22.28
CA GLU A 2 17.65 -12.90 -21.56
C GLU A 2 16.52 -12.17 -20.80
N ASP A 3 15.31 -12.06 -21.38
CA ASP A 3 14.19 -11.33 -20.75
C ASP A 3 13.37 -12.14 -19.73
N MET A 4 13.65 -13.44 -19.57
CA MET A 4 12.82 -14.31 -18.72
C MET A 4 12.90 -13.92 -17.24
N GLY A 5 14.10 -13.58 -16.77
CA GLY A 5 14.30 -13.12 -15.39
C GLY A 5 13.58 -11.80 -15.09
N LYS A 6 13.53 -10.90 -16.09
CA LYS A 6 12.81 -9.63 -16.03
C LYS A 6 11.30 -9.83 -15.85
N TYR A 7 10.67 -10.68 -16.65
CA TYR A 7 9.23 -10.93 -16.53
C TYR A 7 8.85 -11.63 -15.23
N ILE A 8 9.64 -12.61 -14.79
CA ILE A 8 9.43 -13.28 -13.50
C ILE A 8 9.61 -12.29 -12.34
N GLY A 9 10.68 -11.50 -12.36
CA GLY A 9 10.96 -10.48 -11.35
C GLY A 9 9.87 -9.42 -11.27
N ALA A 10 9.38 -8.94 -12.42
CA ALA A 10 8.27 -7.98 -12.46
C ALA A 10 6.99 -8.57 -11.84
N GLY A 11 6.65 -9.82 -12.16
CA GLY A 11 5.51 -10.51 -11.56
C GLY A 11 5.65 -10.66 -10.05
N LEU A 12 6.82 -11.08 -9.55
CA LEU A 12 7.07 -11.20 -8.11
C LEU A 12 7.02 -9.84 -7.39
N ALA A 13 7.55 -8.79 -8.01
CA ALA A 13 7.52 -7.44 -7.45
C ALA A 13 6.08 -6.97 -7.16
N THR A 14 5.09 -7.38 -7.97
CA THR A 14 3.68 -6.99 -7.76
C THR A 14 3.05 -7.53 -6.47
N LEU A 15 3.61 -8.60 -5.88
CA LEU A 15 3.09 -9.16 -4.62
C LEU A 15 3.17 -8.14 -3.46
N GLY A 16 4.13 -7.21 -3.51
CA GLY A 16 4.27 -6.14 -2.53
C GLY A 16 3.03 -5.23 -2.45
N MET A 17 2.29 -5.06 -3.54
CA MET A 17 1.02 -4.30 -3.55
C MET A 17 -0.05 -4.95 -2.67
N GLY A 18 -0.04 -6.28 -2.54
CA GLY A 18 -0.95 -7.00 -1.65
C GLY A 18 -0.77 -6.59 -0.18
N GLY A 19 0.48 -6.33 0.24
CA GLY A 19 0.78 -5.82 1.58
C GLY A 19 0.20 -4.43 1.82
N ALA A 20 0.27 -3.54 0.84
CA ALA A 20 -0.36 -2.22 0.91
C ALA A 20 -1.89 -2.34 1.04
N GLY A 21 -2.54 -3.19 0.23
CA GLY A 21 -3.98 -3.42 0.32
C GLY A 21 -4.43 -3.92 1.69
N ILE A 22 -3.70 -4.89 2.27
CA ILE A 22 -3.96 -5.38 3.63
C ILE A 22 -3.75 -4.27 4.67
N GLY A 23 -2.66 -3.50 4.54
CA GLY A 23 -2.32 -2.40 5.44
C GLY A 23 -3.39 -1.31 5.45
N VAL A 24 -3.83 -0.87 4.27
CA VAL A 24 -4.90 0.12 4.13
C VAL A 24 -6.19 -0.38 4.75
N GLY A 25 -6.62 -1.61 4.41
CA GLY A 25 -7.81 -2.21 5.01
C GLY A 25 -7.75 -2.25 6.54
N SER A 26 -6.58 -2.62 7.09
CA SER A 26 -6.36 -2.70 8.55
C SER A 26 -6.43 -1.33 9.22
N ILE A 27 -5.80 -0.30 8.64
CA ILE A 27 -5.77 1.05 9.20
C ILE A 27 -7.18 1.67 9.20
N PHE A 28 -7.93 1.55 8.10
CA PHE A 28 -9.30 2.07 8.03
C PHE A 28 -10.27 1.30 8.93
N ALA A 29 -10.13 -0.03 9.04
CA ALA A 29 -10.93 -0.82 9.97
C ALA A 29 -10.69 -0.41 11.43
N ALA A 30 -9.42 -0.20 11.82
CA ALA A 30 -9.07 0.28 13.16
C ALA A 30 -9.62 1.67 13.44
N TYR A 31 -9.53 2.60 12.47
CA TYR A 31 -10.12 3.93 12.58
C TYR A 31 -11.64 3.86 12.76
N LEU A 32 -12.36 3.11 11.92
CA LEU A 32 -13.81 2.97 12.02
C LEU A 32 -14.23 2.38 13.37
N ALA A 33 -13.54 1.33 13.82
CA ALA A 33 -13.80 0.70 15.12
C ALA A 33 -13.52 1.65 16.31
N GLY A 34 -12.58 2.59 16.16
CA GLY A 34 -12.33 3.65 17.14
C GLY A 34 -13.37 4.76 17.08
N ALA A 35 -13.71 5.23 15.87
CA ALA A 35 -14.68 6.29 15.63
C ALA A 35 -16.08 5.92 16.12
N LEU A 36 -16.50 4.66 15.93
CA LEU A 36 -17.80 4.17 16.46
C LEU A 36 -17.84 4.13 17.99
N ARG A 37 -16.70 4.00 18.67
CA ARG A 37 -16.62 4.03 20.14
C ARG A 37 -16.57 5.44 20.71
N ASN A 38 -15.97 6.39 20.00
CA ASN A 38 -15.93 7.79 20.42
C ASN A 38 -16.00 8.75 19.20
N PRO A 39 -17.21 9.04 18.70
CA PRO A 39 -17.39 9.83 17.48
C PRO A 39 -16.84 11.26 17.58
N SER A 40 -16.92 11.90 18.75
CA SER A 40 -16.46 13.29 18.93
C SER A 40 -14.94 13.45 18.81
N ALA A 41 -14.18 12.38 19.04
CA ALA A 41 -12.72 12.38 18.90
C ALA A 41 -12.24 11.94 17.50
N ALA A 42 -13.13 11.39 16.66
CA ALA A 42 -12.78 10.77 15.38
C ALA A 42 -12.15 11.79 14.41
N ASP A 43 -12.80 12.95 14.26
CA ASP A 43 -12.33 14.01 13.35
C ASP A 43 -10.91 14.48 13.69
N GLY A 44 -10.56 14.52 14.99
CA GLY A 44 -9.22 14.87 15.45
C GLY A 44 -8.13 13.85 15.08
N GLN A 45 -8.51 12.61 14.72
CA GLN A 45 -7.57 11.57 14.27
C GLN A 45 -7.55 11.39 12.75
N PHE A 46 -8.48 12.01 12.00
CA PHE A 46 -8.59 11.81 10.56
C PHE A 46 -7.31 12.19 9.80
N ALA A 47 -6.63 13.28 10.19
CA ALA A 47 -5.34 13.65 9.58
C ALA A 47 -4.25 12.57 9.77
N ARG A 48 -4.24 11.91 10.92
CA ARG A 48 -3.30 10.82 11.22
C ARG A 48 -3.65 9.55 10.46
N LEU A 49 -4.95 9.26 10.29
CA LEU A 49 -5.44 8.20 9.41
C LEU A 49 -4.92 8.41 7.99
N ILE A 50 -5.12 9.59 7.41
CA ILE A 50 -4.69 9.89 6.04
C ILE A 50 -3.17 9.84 5.90
N PHE A 51 -2.42 10.31 6.90
CA PHE A 51 -0.97 10.16 6.93
C PHE A 51 -0.55 8.68 6.90
N GLY A 52 -1.14 7.84 7.76
CA GLY A 52 -0.88 6.40 7.78
C GLY A 52 -1.21 5.72 6.45
N PHE A 53 -2.39 6.03 5.89
CA PHE A 53 -2.81 5.57 4.56
C PHE A 53 -1.80 5.95 3.48
N ALA A 54 -1.38 7.21 3.42
CA ALA A 54 -0.44 7.70 2.41
C ALA A 54 0.92 6.98 2.48
N VAL A 55 1.42 6.73 3.70
CA VAL A 55 2.67 5.99 3.90
C VAL A 55 2.51 4.52 3.48
N THR A 56 1.39 3.89 3.81
CA THR A 56 1.10 2.51 3.39
C THR A 56 0.99 2.38 1.87
N GLU A 57 0.29 3.31 1.21
CA GLU A 57 0.18 3.35 -0.25
C GLU A 57 1.54 3.63 -0.92
N ALA A 58 2.37 4.49 -0.34
CA ALA A 58 3.70 4.76 -0.88
C ALA A 58 4.54 3.47 -0.99
N LEU A 59 4.42 2.55 -0.02
CA LEU A 59 5.09 1.24 -0.08
C LEU A 59 4.53 0.36 -1.23
N GLY A 60 3.21 0.40 -1.46
CA GLY A 60 2.59 -0.29 -2.59
C GLY A 60 3.03 0.29 -3.94
N ILE A 61 3.09 1.62 -4.05
CA ILE A 61 3.57 2.32 -5.25
C ILE A 61 5.05 2.00 -5.51
N PHE A 62 5.90 1.86 -4.49
CA PHE A 62 7.28 1.43 -4.70
C PHE A 62 7.38 0.02 -5.28
N SER A 63 6.53 -0.91 -4.83
CA SER A 63 6.43 -2.25 -5.40
C SER A 63 5.99 -2.22 -6.87
N LEU A 64 5.00 -1.39 -7.22
CA LEU A 64 4.60 -1.16 -8.61
C LEU A 64 5.73 -0.52 -9.44
N LEU A 65 6.41 0.48 -8.89
CA LEU A 65 7.51 1.16 -9.54
C LEU A 65 8.63 0.17 -9.91
N VAL A 66 9.02 -0.71 -8.99
CA VAL A 66 10.03 -1.74 -9.28
C VAL A 66 9.56 -2.67 -10.40
N ALA A 67 8.29 -3.08 -10.39
CA ALA A 67 7.73 -3.90 -11.47
C ALA A 67 7.80 -3.18 -12.84
N LEU A 68 7.45 -1.89 -12.88
CA LEU A 68 7.52 -1.08 -14.10
C LEU A 68 8.96 -0.86 -14.57
N LEU A 69 9.89 -0.61 -13.66
CA LEU A 69 11.31 -0.47 -13.99
C LEU A 69 11.87 -1.76 -14.57
N LEU A 70 11.53 -2.91 -14.00
CA LEU A 70 11.89 -4.20 -14.57
C LEU A 70 11.30 -4.36 -15.97
N LEU A 71 10.03 -4.01 -16.20
CA LEU A 71 9.38 -4.16 -17.51
C LEU A 71 9.91 -3.21 -18.61
N PHE A 72 10.31 -1.99 -18.27
CA PHE A 72 10.50 -0.93 -19.27
C PHE A 72 11.85 -0.22 -19.22
N ALA A 73 12.62 -0.37 -18.15
CA ALA A 73 13.88 0.36 -17.96
C ALA A 73 15.12 -0.53 -17.82
N VAL A 74 14.93 -1.81 -17.46
CA VAL A 74 15.96 -2.86 -17.42
C VAL A 74 15.70 -3.83 -18.56
#